data_AF-A0AAD7EX59-F1
#
_entry.id   AF-A0AAD7EX59-F1
#
_cell.length_a   1.000
_cell.length_b   1.000
_cell.length_c   1.000
_cell.angle_alpha   90.00
_cell.angle_beta   90.00
_cell.angle_gamma   90.00
#
_symmetry.space_group_name_H-M   'P 1'
#
loop_
_entity.id
_entity.type
_entity.pdbx_description
1 polymer ?
#
loop_
_entity_poly.entity_id
_entity_poly.type
_entity_poly.pdbx_seq_one_letter_code
_entity_poly.pdbx_strand_id
1 'polypeptide(L)'
;YRCRECKGGVLFCRECCVSHHLENPLHIVEVSVLLTLAGFVLKLFRPLSLRVQFGHPPGEYCAGPEAGRQGFVVLHNNGIHEVNVDFCGCEHRGCAGALDTKLLRGGWYPAS
;
A
#
# COMPACT_ATOMS: atom_id res chain seq x y z
N TYR A 1 5.97 -13.68 -3.43
CA TYR A 1 4.84 -12.74 -3.45
C TYR A 1 4.23 -12.78 -4.83
N ARG A 2 2.92 -12.90 -4.94
CA ARG A 2 2.20 -12.92 -6.22
C ARG A 2 1.15 -11.84 -6.21
N CYS A 3 1.15 -10.94 -7.18
CA CYS A 3 0.05 -10.02 -7.35
C CYS A 3 -1.04 -10.66 -8.22
N ARG A 4 -2.31 -10.51 -7.83
CA ARG A 4 -3.45 -11.03 -8.60
C ARG A 4 -3.79 -10.17 -9.82
N GLU A 5 -3.41 -8.89 -9.79
CA GLU A 5 -3.79 -7.88 -10.79
C GLU A 5 -2.66 -7.59 -11.77
N CYS A 6 -1.40 -7.76 -11.38
CA CYS A 6 -0.27 -7.65 -12.30
C CYS A 6 -0.32 -8.74 -13.37
N LYS A 7 -0.10 -8.35 -14.63
CA LYS A 7 -0.07 -9.26 -15.77
C LYS A 7 1.03 -10.32 -15.59
N GLY A 8 0.71 -11.56 -15.93
CA GLY A 8 1.67 -12.67 -15.99
C GLY A 8 1.81 -13.52 -14.73
N GLY A 9 1.19 -13.15 -13.60
CA GLY A 9 1.16 -13.99 -12.39
C GLY A 9 2.54 -14.37 -11.84
N VAL A 10 3.56 -13.57 -12.17
CA VAL A 10 4.97 -13.81 -11.83
C VAL A 10 5.16 -13.75 -10.31
N LEU A 11 6.04 -14.62 -9.80
CA LEU A 11 6.45 -14.58 -8.41
C LEU A 11 7.57 -13.56 -8.24
N PHE A 12 7.34 -12.58 -7.37
CA PHE A 12 8.35 -11.61 -6.96
C PHE A 12 8.90 -11.95 -5.57
N CYS A 13 10.15 -11.58 -5.30
CA CYS A 13 10.61 -11.42 -3.92
C CYS A 13 9.84 -10.28 -3.23
N ARG A 14 10.02 -10.12 -1.92
CA ARG A 14 9.28 -9.10 -1.15
C ARG A 14 9.59 -7.70 -1.66
N GLU A 15 10.87 -7.41 -1.86
CA GLU A 15 11.40 -6.09 -2.22
C GLU A 15 10.93 -5.69 -3.61
N CYS A 16 11.09 -6.57 -4.62
CA CYS A 16 10.60 -6.30 -5.98
C CYS A 16 9.08 -6.14 -6.02
N CYS A 17 8.35 -6.89 -5.18
CA CYS A 17 6.91 -6.73 -5.08
C CYS A 17 6.55 -5.35 -4.53
N VAL A 18 7.16 -4.92 -3.41
CA VAL A 18 6.92 -3.59 -2.85
C VAL A 18 7.25 -2.50 -3.88
N SER A 19 8.42 -2.56 -4.54
CA SER A 19 8.83 -1.56 -5.53
C SER A 19 7.86 -1.46 -6.71
N HIS A 20 7.39 -2.59 -7.25
CA HIS A 20 6.41 -2.58 -8.34
C HIS A 20 5.03 -2.06 -7.93
N HIS A 21 4.69 -2.14 -6.65
CA HIS A 21 3.37 -1.76 -6.13
C HIS A 21 3.38 -0.39 -5.45
N LEU A 22 4.48 0.37 -5.50
CA LEU A 22 4.49 1.76 -5.03
C LEU A 22 3.49 2.63 -5.80
N GLU A 23 3.37 2.41 -7.11
CA GLU A 23 2.41 3.12 -7.96
C GLU A 23 1.02 2.49 -7.96
N ASN A 24 0.90 1.23 -7.52
CA ASN A 24 -0.35 0.49 -7.47
C ASN A 24 -0.54 -0.16 -6.09
N PRO A 25 -0.67 0.64 -5.01
CA PRO A 25 -0.63 0.14 -3.65
C PRO A 25 -1.88 -0.64 -3.23
N LEU A 26 -2.96 -0.55 -4.02
CA LEU A 26 -4.24 -1.20 -3.77
C LEU A 26 -4.35 -2.55 -4.48
N HIS A 27 -3.31 -3.01 -5.19
CA HIS A 27 -3.36 -4.34 -5.77
C HIS A 27 -3.30 -5.43 -4.69
N ILE A 28 -4.05 -6.51 -4.92
CA ILE A 28 -4.07 -7.65 -4.01
C ILE A 28 -2.82 -8.50 -4.23
N VAL A 29 -1.89 -8.40 -3.29
CA VAL A 29 -0.69 -9.24 -3.21
C VAL A 29 -0.93 -10.41 -2.27
N GLU A 30 -0.79 -11.60 -2.81
CA GLU A 30 -0.86 -12.87 -2.14
C GLU A 30 0.54 -13.33 -1.68
N VAL A 31 0.67 -13.60 -0.38
CA VAL A 31 1.85 -14.26 0.21
C VAL A 31 1.49 -15.70 0.55
N SER A 32 2.03 -16.67 -0.19
CA SER A 32 1.90 -18.08 0.15
C SER A 32 2.86 -18.44 1.29
N VAL A 33 2.34 -18.76 2.46
CA VAL A 33 3.12 -19.33 3.56
C VAL A 33 2.85 -20.83 3.61
N LEU A 34 3.91 -21.65 3.56
CA LEU A 34 3.83 -23.09 3.77
C LEU A 34 3.93 -23.38 5.26
N LEU A 35 2.84 -23.89 5.84
CA LEU A 35 2.80 -24.35 7.22
C LEU A 35 2.67 -25.87 7.21
N THR A 36 3.61 -26.56 7.85
CA THR A 36 3.54 -28.02 8.03
C THR A 36 2.95 -28.29 9.41
N LEU A 37 1.73 -28.82 9.46
CA LEU A 37 1.02 -29.16 10.69
C LEU A 37 0.55 -30.61 10.61
N ALA A 38 1.08 -31.47 11.49
CA ALA A 38 0.66 -32.86 11.65
C ALA A 38 0.54 -33.68 10.34
N GLY A 39 1.52 -33.55 9.43
CA GLY A 39 1.54 -34.26 8.16
C GLY A 39 0.76 -33.59 7.02
N PHE A 40 0.09 -32.47 7.28
CA PHE A 40 -0.57 -31.66 6.27
C PHE A 40 0.26 -30.41 5.94
N VAL A 41 0.28 -30.05 4.66
CA VAL A 41 0.86 -28.80 4.17
C VAL A 41 -0.27 -27.82 3.89
N LEU A 42 -0.38 -26.80 4.74
CA LEU A 42 -1.30 -25.69 4.51
C LEU A 42 -0.59 -24.59 3.73
N LYS A 43 -1.23 -24.12 2.67
CA LYS A 43 -0.85 -22.89 1.96
C LYS A 43 -1.78 -21.78 2.41
N LEU A 44 -1.26 -20.85 3.21
CA LEU A 44 -2.00 -19.66 3.61
C LEU A 44 -1.68 -18.51 2.66
N PHE A 45 -2.67 -17.68 2.34
CA PHE A 45 -2.48 -16.43 1.62
C PHE A 45 -2.67 -15.26 2.58
N ARG A 46 -1.71 -14.35 2.66
CA ARG A 46 -1.84 -13.11 3.44
C ARG A 46 -1.70 -11.88 2.52
N PRO A 47 -2.47 -10.80 2.79
CA PRO A 47 -2.25 -9.52 2.14
C PRO A 47 -0.91 -8.93 2.60
N LEU A 48 -0.20 -8.27 1.69
CA LEU A 48 0.98 -7.48 2.04
C LEU A 48 0.52 -6.11 2.55
N SER A 49 0.95 -5.72 3.75
CA SER A 49 0.70 -4.36 4.25
C SER A 49 1.63 -3.38 3.52
N LEU A 50 1.08 -2.68 2.53
CA LEU A 50 1.76 -1.59 1.84
C LEU A 50 1.52 -0.28 2.60
N ARG A 51 2.55 0.57 2.58
CA ARG A 51 2.55 1.89 3.21
C ARG A 51 2.56 2.93 2.11
N VAL A 52 1.56 3.81 2.11
CA VAL A 52 1.35 4.81 1.06
C VAL A 52 1.67 6.19 1.61
N GLN A 53 2.61 6.89 0.96
CA GLN A 53 3.01 8.23 1.40
C GLN A 53 2.36 9.30 0.50
N PHE A 54 1.75 10.30 1.13
CA PHE A 54 1.14 11.46 0.47
C PHE A 54 1.95 12.74 0.71
N GLY A 55 1.88 13.65 -0.27
CA GLY A 55 2.44 15.01 -0.19
C GLY A 55 3.73 15.23 -0.96
N HIS A 56 4.51 14.18 -1.25
CA HIS A 56 5.62 14.22 -2.21
C HIS A 56 5.19 13.65 -3.57
N PRO A 57 5.80 14.07 -4.69
CA PRO A 57 5.66 13.40 -5.97
C PRO A 57 6.05 11.91 -5.89
N PRO A 58 5.49 11.04 -6.76
CA PRO A 58 5.92 9.65 -6.87
C PRO A 58 7.43 9.54 -7.08
N GLY A 59 8.09 8.67 -6.32
CA GLY A 59 9.54 8.44 -6.41
C GLY A 59 10.39 9.33 -5.50
N GLU A 60 9.84 10.36 -4.87
CA GLU A 60 10.55 11.16 -3.87
C GLU A 60 10.34 10.64 -2.45
N TYR A 61 11.44 10.44 -1.72
CA TYR A 61 11.41 10.06 -0.32
C TYR A 61 11.26 11.30 0.58
N CYS A 62 10.37 11.24 1.57
CA CYS A 62 10.26 12.30 2.58
C CYS A 62 11.18 11.99 3.77
N ALA A 63 12.00 12.95 4.19
CA ALA A 63 12.89 12.82 5.34
C ALA A 63 12.16 12.89 6.70
N GLY A 64 10.92 13.40 6.72
CA GLY A 64 10.10 13.53 7.92
C GLY A 64 8.63 13.17 7.67
N PRO A 65 8.31 11.90 7.38
CA PRO A 65 6.94 11.47 7.22
C PRO A 65 6.24 11.38 8.58
N GLU A 66 4.99 11.84 8.63
CA GLU A 66 4.09 11.72 9.76
C GLU A 66 3.12 10.57 9.53
N ALA A 67 3.03 9.67 10.50
CA ALA A 67 2.11 8.55 10.42
C ALA A 67 0.66 9.02 10.46
N GLY A 68 -0.13 8.57 9.49
CA GLY A 68 -1.58 8.76 9.50
C GLY A 68 -2.29 7.88 10.53
N ARG A 69 -3.62 7.96 10.49
CA ARG A 69 -4.48 7.17 11.37
C ARG A 69 -4.31 5.67 11.11
N GLN A 70 -4.22 4.87 12.18
CA GLN A 70 -4.26 3.42 12.10
C GLN A 70 -5.64 2.93 11.60
N GLY A 71 -5.66 1.80 10.90
CA GLY A 71 -6.89 1.24 10.34
C GLY A 71 -7.48 2.11 9.22
N PHE A 72 -6.62 2.71 8.38
CA PHE A 72 -7.09 3.48 7.24
C PHE A 72 -7.69 2.55 6.19
N VAL A 73 -9.00 2.70 5.95
CA VAL A 73 -9.74 1.83 5.02
C VAL A 73 -9.94 2.53 3.69
N VAL A 74 -9.59 1.83 2.61
CA VAL A 74 -9.81 2.27 1.23
C VAL A 74 -10.80 1.33 0.56
N LEU A 75 -11.86 1.91 0.00
CA LEU A 75 -12.80 1.21 -0.86
C LEU A 75 -12.28 1.28 -2.31
N HIS A 76 -11.98 0.13 -2.89
CA HIS A 76 -11.49 0.03 -4.27
C HIS A 76 -12.34 -0.98 -5.04
N ASN A 77 -12.27 -0.96 -6.38
CA ASN A 77 -13.08 -1.85 -7.22
C ASN A 77 -12.75 -3.35 -7.04
N ASN A 78 -11.57 -3.66 -6.51
CA ASN A 78 -11.09 -5.00 -6.22
C ASN A 78 -11.34 -5.43 -4.76
N GLY A 79 -11.92 -4.56 -3.92
CA GLY A 79 -12.27 -4.87 -2.53
C GLY A 79 -11.98 -3.75 -1.53
N ILE A 80 -12.06 -4.12 -0.25
CA ILE A 80 -11.78 -3.25 0.89
C ILE A 80 -10.34 -3.49 1.33
N HIS A 81 -9.57 -2.42 1.44
CA HIS A 81 -8.16 -2.48 1.85
C HIS A 81 -7.95 -1.75 3.16
N GLU A 82 -7.26 -2.41 4.09
CA GLU A 82 -6.68 -1.74 5.24
C GLU A 82 -5.21 -1.43 4.91
N VAL A 83 -4.89 -0.15 4.84
CA VAL A 83 -3.56 0.35 4.44
C VAL A 83 -2.98 1.24 5.53
N ASN A 84 -1.65 1.35 5.54
CA ASN A 84 -0.99 2.36 6.37
C ASN A 84 -0.69 3.58 5.49
N VAL A 85 -1.11 4.76 5.92
CA VAL A 85 -0.84 6.00 5.20
C VAL A 85 0.14 6.86 5.98
N ASP A 86 1.05 7.51 5.27
CA ASP A 86 1.94 8.53 5.79
C ASP A 86 1.71 9.84 5.06
N PHE A 87 1.91 10.94 5.76
CA PHE A 87 1.81 12.28 5.21
C PHE A 87 3.15 12.98 5.35
N CYS A 88 3.58 13.66 4.30
CA CYS A 88 4.78 14.50 4.38
C CYS A 88 4.60 15.60 5.46
N GLY A 89 5.54 15.69 6.41
CA GLY A 89 5.62 16.76 7.42
C GLY A 89 6.45 17.97 6.98
N CYS A 90 6.91 18.04 5.73
CA CYS A 90 7.73 19.13 5.25
C CYS A 90 6.92 20.38 4.87
N GLU A 91 7.47 21.57 5.15
CA GLU A 91 6.84 22.88 4.91
C GLU A 91 7.15 23.49 3.52
N HIS A 92 7.42 22.68 2.50
CA HIS A 92 7.73 23.17 1.15
C HIS A 92 6.47 23.32 0.27
N ARG A 93 6.53 24.18 -0.76
CA ARG A 93 5.46 24.28 -1.79
C ARG A 93 5.21 22.91 -2.42
N GLY A 94 3.97 22.43 -2.35
CA GLY A 94 3.54 21.11 -2.84
C GLY A 94 3.22 20.11 -1.73
N CYS A 95 3.95 20.18 -0.61
CA CYS A 95 3.76 19.34 0.57
C CYS A 95 2.83 19.99 1.61
N ALA A 96 2.75 21.32 1.60
CA ALA A 96 1.89 22.08 2.50
C ALA A 96 0.39 21.89 2.20
N GLY A 97 -0.41 21.87 3.27
CA GLY A 97 -1.87 21.73 3.23
C GLY A 97 -2.38 20.78 4.31
N ALA A 98 -3.70 20.77 4.53
CA ALA A 98 -4.37 19.83 5.42
C ALA A 98 -4.33 18.39 4.84
N LEU A 99 -4.52 17.39 5.71
CA LEU A 99 -4.36 15.97 5.35
C LEU A 99 -5.35 15.53 4.26
N ASP A 100 -6.57 16.06 4.29
CA ASP A 100 -7.59 15.89 3.26
C ASP A 100 -7.10 16.35 1.88
N THR A 101 -6.46 17.52 1.81
CA THR A 101 -5.89 18.07 0.58
C THR A 101 -4.79 17.17 0.04
N LYS A 102 -3.96 16.58 0.92
CA LYS A 102 -2.90 15.63 0.53
C LYS A 102 -3.48 14.35 -0.07
N LEU A 103 -4.56 13.82 0.50
CA LEU A 103 -5.30 12.67 -0.04
C LEU A 103 -5.91 12.98 -1.40
N LEU A 104 -6.60 14.12 -1.52
CA LEU A 104 -7.24 14.56 -2.76
C LEU A 104 -6.22 14.75 -3.89
N ARG A 105 -5.04 15.32 -3.60
CA ARG A 105 -3.94 15.42 -4.56
C ARG A 105 -3.41 14.06 -5.01
N GLY A 106 -3.45 13.06 -4.12
CA GLY A 106 -3.13 11.67 -4.43
C GLY A 106 -4.27 10.90 -5.10
N GLY A 107 -5.40 11.54 -5.43
CA GLY A 107 -6.55 10.92 -6.04
C GLY A 107 -7.39 10.05 -5.10
N TRP A 108 -7.22 10.22 -3.78
CA TRP A 108 -7.98 9.49 -2.78
C TRP A 108 -9.08 10.40 -2.23
N TYR A 109 -10.33 9.96 -2.41
CA TYR A 109 -11.52 10.73 -2.07
C TYR A 109 -12.22 10.13 -0.86
N PRO A 110 -12.88 10.94 -0.01
CA PRO A 110 -13.66 10.43 1.10
C PRO A 110 -14.82 9.56 0.59
N ALA A 111 -15.11 8.48 1.31
CA ALA A 111 -16.36 7.74 1.12
C ALA A 111 -17.53 8.57 1.67
N SER A 112 -18.65 8.55 0.96
CA SER A 112 -19.90 9.25 1.29
C SER A 112 -20.58 8.73 2.55
#